data_AF-A0A6A3I3C7-F1
#
_entry.id   AF-A0A6A3I3C7-F1
#
_cell.length_a   1.000
_cell.length_b   1.000
_cell.length_c   1.000
_cell.angle_alpha   90.00
_cell.angle_beta   90.00
_cell.angle_gamma   90.00
#
_symmetry.space_group_name_H-M   'P 1'
#
loop_
_entity.id
_entity.type
_entity.pdbx_description
1 polymer ?
#
loop_
_entity_poly.entity_id
_entity_poly.type
_entity_poly.pdbx_seq_one_letter_code
_entity_poly.pdbx_strand_id
1 'polypeptide(L)'
;MGSEDEVEFAALKKHVMQVFRNAGLKALLDELRQIQQGPNGRELLYRLAHTCVDYEATLLHEAAELDGTPLKVSLYADDLEAPLYSREEFSRRFAEDEALALTVCRFLVDEAGADVNFRANGKVTADTALKRTIIEGCEPIAKFLLERGADNQSRVDALWYAADFADHSMLKLLLENGADVNDLDGNTALTNAARKRDFLTVERLMAAGIDINRRDASGKTAAEVALSEGWDDGVEILTAENQQRLMQEADALLD
;
A
#
# COMPACT_ATOMS: atom_id res chain seq x y z
N MET A 1 6.31 -7.21 -41.44
CA MET A 1 5.36 -7.81 -40.48
C MET A 1 5.23 -6.98 -39.20
N GLY A 2 6.28 -6.37 -38.64
CA GLY A 2 6.18 -5.62 -37.37
C GLY A 2 5.47 -4.25 -37.36
N SER A 3 4.69 -3.87 -38.38
CA SER A 3 3.98 -2.57 -38.39
C SER A 3 2.47 -2.68 -38.21
N GLU A 4 1.83 -3.74 -38.75
CA GLU A 4 0.38 -3.94 -38.61
C GLU A 4 0.05 -4.51 -37.22
N ASP A 5 0.79 -5.53 -36.76
CA ASP A 5 0.61 -6.13 -35.43
C ASP A 5 0.77 -5.11 -34.28
N GLU A 6 1.68 -4.13 -34.43
CA GLU A 6 1.87 -3.06 -33.44
C GLU A 6 0.75 -2.01 -33.49
N VAL A 7 0.22 -1.71 -34.68
CA VAL A 7 -0.93 -0.79 -34.82
C VAL A 7 -2.19 -1.42 -34.24
N GLU A 8 -2.42 -2.71 -34.50
CA GLU A 8 -3.53 -3.47 -33.92
C GLU A 8 -3.41 -3.56 -32.41
N PHE A 9 -2.22 -3.85 -31.89
CA PHE A 9 -1.99 -3.91 -30.45
C PHE A 9 -2.15 -2.53 -29.77
N ALA A 10 -1.70 -1.44 -30.40
CA ALA A 10 -1.93 -0.09 -29.91
C ALA A 10 -3.44 0.27 -29.87
N ALA A 11 -4.21 -0.17 -30.87
CA ALA A 11 -5.67 -0.02 -30.88
C ALA A 11 -6.33 -0.83 -29.76
N LEU A 12 -5.90 -2.08 -29.54
CA LEU A 12 -6.37 -2.92 -28.44
C LEU A 12 -6.10 -2.29 -27.08
N LYS A 13 -4.86 -1.84 -26.84
CA LYS A 13 -4.48 -1.14 -25.61
C LYS A 13 -5.37 0.08 -25.36
N LYS A 14 -5.58 0.92 -26.38
CA LYS A 14 -6.47 2.08 -26.27
C LYS A 14 -7.91 1.68 -25.94
N HIS A 15 -8.41 0.60 -26.56
CA HIS A 15 -9.74 0.08 -26.30
C HIS A 15 -9.90 -0.39 -24.84
N VAL A 16 -9.00 -1.26 -24.36
CA VAL A 16 -9.00 -1.78 -22.99
C VAL A 16 -8.99 -0.63 -21.97
N MET A 17 -8.17 0.40 -22.21
CA MET A 17 -8.14 1.57 -21.34
C MET A 17 -9.43 2.39 -21.37
N GLN A 18 -10.06 2.52 -22.55
CA GLN A 18 -11.34 3.21 -22.65
C GLN A 18 -12.45 2.45 -21.92
N VAL A 19 -12.46 1.11 -21.99
CA VAL A 19 -13.39 0.26 -21.25
C VAL A 19 -13.23 0.48 -19.75
N PHE A 20 -11.98 0.42 -19.25
CA PHE A 20 -11.69 0.67 -17.84
C PHE A 20 -12.16 2.07 -17.40
N ARG A 21 -11.82 3.13 -18.14
CA ARG A 21 -12.19 4.51 -17.78
C ARG A 21 -13.69 4.78 -17.79
N ASN A 22 -14.42 4.14 -18.70
CA ASN A 22 -15.85 4.40 -18.87
C ASN A 22 -16.72 3.56 -17.94
N ALA A 23 -16.26 2.35 -17.60
CA ALA A 23 -17.12 1.33 -16.98
C ALA A 23 -16.46 0.61 -15.79
N GLY A 24 -15.25 0.99 -15.39
CA GLY A 24 -14.56 0.53 -14.19
C GLY A 24 -13.97 -0.88 -14.26
N LEU A 25 -13.53 -1.37 -13.11
CA LEU A 25 -12.80 -2.64 -12.96
C LEU A 25 -13.58 -3.86 -13.43
N LYS A 26 -14.91 -3.86 -13.28
CA LYS A 26 -15.74 -4.99 -13.67
C LYS A 26 -15.73 -5.19 -15.18
N ALA A 27 -15.92 -4.11 -15.94
CA ALA A 27 -15.89 -4.13 -17.38
C ALA A 27 -14.48 -4.45 -17.90
N LEU A 28 -13.44 -3.92 -17.26
CA LEU A 28 -12.05 -4.28 -17.56
C LEU A 28 -11.82 -5.79 -17.40
N LEU A 29 -12.26 -6.40 -16.29
CA LEU A 29 -12.09 -7.83 -16.06
C LEU A 29 -12.81 -8.68 -17.11
N ASP A 30 -14.03 -8.30 -17.46
CA ASP A 30 -14.82 -9.03 -18.44
C ASP A 30 -14.18 -8.91 -19.85
N GLU A 31 -13.64 -7.74 -20.21
CA GLU A 31 -12.88 -7.52 -21.45
C GLU A 31 -11.60 -8.36 -21.48
N LEU A 32 -10.79 -8.35 -20.42
CA LEU A 32 -9.56 -9.15 -20.33
C LEU A 32 -9.85 -10.65 -20.45
N ARG A 33 -10.97 -11.14 -19.88
CA ARG A 33 -11.41 -12.53 -20.03
C ARG A 33 -11.83 -12.86 -21.46
N GLN A 34 -12.47 -11.94 -22.17
CA GLN A 34 -12.79 -12.12 -23.59
C GLN A 34 -11.52 -12.20 -24.43
N ILE A 35 -10.55 -11.31 -24.18
CA ILE A 35 -9.22 -11.35 -24.82
C ILE A 35 -8.53 -12.68 -24.54
N GLN A 36 -8.57 -13.19 -23.30
CA GLN A 36 -7.99 -14.48 -22.91
C GLN A 36 -8.50 -15.63 -23.76
N GLN A 37 -9.81 -15.63 -24.08
CA GLN A 37 -10.47 -16.67 -24.87
C GLN A 37 -10.26 -16.50 -26.38
N GLY A 38 -9.79 -15.33 -26.82
CA GLY A 38 -9.56 -14.99 -28.22
C GLY A 38 -8.25 -15.55 -28.80
N PRO A 39 -8.04 -15.38 -30.12
CA PRO A 39 -6.80 -15.76 -30.78
C PRO A 39 -5.61 -14.99 -30.17
N ASN A 40 -4.51 -15.69 -29.89
CA ASN A 40 -3.33 -15.14 -29.23
C ASN A 40 -3.59 -14.54 -27.84
N GLY A 41 -4.70 -14.90 -27.17
CA GLY A 41 -5.14 -14.27 -25.92
C GLY A 41 -4.07 -14.23 -24.82
N ARG A 42 -3.32 -15.32 -24.62
CA ARG A 42 -2.24 -15.37 -23.62
C ARG A 42 -1.11 -14.35 -23.91
N GLU A 43 -0.70 -14.23 -25.17
CA GLU A 43 0.33 -13.28 -25.59
C GLU A 43 -0.17 -11.84 -25.48
N LEU A 44 -1.40 -11.58 -25.92
CA LEU A 44 -2.02 -10.25 -25.83
C LEU A 44 -2.17 -9.81 -24.36
N LEU A 45 -2.60 -10.70 -23.47
CA LEU A 45 -2.69 -10.44 -22.04
C LEU A 45 -1.32 -10.14 -21.44
N TYR A 46 -0.32 -10.96 -21.74
CA TYR A 46 1.04 -10.74 -21.27
C TYR A 46 1.54 -9.36 -21.69
N ARG A 47 1.38 -9.00 -22.97
CA ARG A 47 1.76 -7.68 -23.48
C ARG A 47 0.97 -6.56 -22.79
N LEU A 48 -0.35 -6.69 -22.64
CA LEU A 48 -1.18 -5.68 -21.96
C LEU A 48 -0.73 -5.45 -20.52
N ALA A 49 -0.47 -6.52 -19.77
CA ALA A 49 -0.01 -6.47 -18.38
C ALA A 49 1.34 -5.76 -18.20
N HIS A 50 2.21 -5.83 -19.21
CA HIS A 50 3.54 -5.20 -19.21
C HIS A 50 3.58 -3.84 -19.92
N THR A 51 2.45 -3.36 -20.44
CA THR A 51 2.40 -2.01 -21.02
C THR A 51 1.99 -0.97 -20.00
N CYS A 52 2.67 0.15 -20.04
CA CYS A 52 2.22 1.33 -19.32
C CYS A 52 0.98 1.96 -19.97
N VAL A 53 0.04 2.39 -19.16
CA VAL A 53 -1.06 3.31 -19.45
C VAL A 53 -0.57 4.76 -19.37
N ASP A 54 -1.48 5.74 -19.52
CA ASP A 54 -1.14 7.16 -19.41
C ASP A 54 -0.35 7.44 -18.11
N TYR A 55 0.66 8.31 -18.19
CA TYR A 55 1.57 8.61 -17.08
C TYR A 55 2.41 7.42 -16.56
N GLU A 56 2.69 6.45 -17.43
CA GLU A 56 3.68 5.38 -17.21
C GLU A 56 3.32 4.32 -16.14
N ALA A 57 2.06 4.28 -15.65
CA ALA A 57 1.55 3.25 -14.73
C ALA A 57 1.08 1.98 -15.48
N THR A 58 1.01 0.79 -14.88
CA THR A 58 0.44 -0.41 -15.57
C THR A 58 -1.02 -0.65 -15.18
N LEU A 59 -1.72 -1.56 -15.86
CA LEU A 59 -3.05 -2.00 -15.43
C LEU A 59 -3.08 -2.53 -13.99
N LEU A 60 -1.97 -3.11 -13.51
CA LEU A 60 -1.87 -3.56 -12.12
C LEU A 60 -1.86 -2.38 -11.14
N HIS A 61 -1.23 -1.27 -11.50
CA HIS A 61 -1.26 -0.05 -10.70
C HIS A 61 -2.68 0.50 -10.59
N GLU A 62 -3.39 0.57 -11.72
CA GLU A 62 -4.77 1.05 -11.77
C GLU A 62 -5.73 0.13 -11.00
N ALA A 63 -5.54 -1.19 -11.09
CA ALA A 63 -6.35 -2.15 -10.34
C ALA A 63 -6.05 -2.15 -8.83
N ALA A 64 -4.84 -1.77 -8.44
CA ALA A 64 -4.40 -1.64 -7.06
C ALA A 64 -4.85 -0.31 -6.41
N GLU A 65 -5.45 0.58 -7.19
CA GLU A 65 -5.95 1.89 -6.76
C GLU A 65 -7.49 1.86 -6.71
N LEU A 66 -8.04 2.06 -5.53
CA LEU A 66 -9.48 2.27 -5.36
C LEU A 66 -9.74 3.78 -5.43
N ASP A 67 -10.29 4.27 -6.55
CA ASP A 67 -10.59 5.68 -6.70
C ASP A 67 -11.69 6.15 -5.73
N GLY A 68 -11.48 7.30 -5.07
CA GLY A 68 -12.47 7.95 -4.19
C GLY A 68 -12.42 7.57 -2.70
N THR A 69 -11.38 6.86 -2.30
CA THR A 69 -11.04 6.48 -0.92
C THR A 69 -10.49 7.67 -0.10
N PRO A 70 -10.70 7.70 1.24
CA PRO A 70 -10.33 8.84 2.07
C PRO A 70 -8.82 8.96 2.35
N LEU A 71 -8.07 7.85 2.33
CA LEU A 71 -6.65 7.88 2.66
C LEU A 71 -5.83 8.67 1.63
N LYS A 72 -6.27 8.68 0.36
CA LYS A 72 -5.78 9.56 -0.71
C LYS A 72 -5.88 11.05 -0.35
N VAL A 73 -6.82 11.44 0.51
CA VAL A 73 -7.14 12.85 0.82
C VAL A 73 -6.15 13.48 1.80
N SER A 74 -5.56 12.72 2.72
CA SER A 74 -4.63 13.27 3.72
C SER A 74 -3.27 13.67 3.16
N LEU A 75 -2.92 13.21 1.96
CA LEU A 75 -1.61 13.46 1.37
C LEU A 75 -1.50 14.80 0.63
N TYR A 76 -2.62 15.42 0.29
CA TYR A 76 -2.66 16.54 -0.65
C TYR A 76 -3.56 17.70 -0.22
N ALA A 77 -4.13 17.70 0.99
CA ALA A 77 -5.14 18.69 1.37
C ALA A 77 -4.75 19.52 2.60
N ASP A 78 -4.21 20.71 2.34
CA ASP A 78 -4.52 21.91 3.14
C ASP A 78 -6.00 22.35 2.92
N ASP A 79 -6.71 21.74 1.95
CA ASP A 79 -8.10 22.03 1.60
C ASP A 79 -8.84 20.73 1.22
N LEU A 80 -9.60 20.10 2.15
CA LEU A 80 -10.87 19.41 1.85
C LEU A 80 -11.51 18.75 3.08
N GLU A 81 -12.81 19.03 3.23
CA GLU A 81 -13.78 18.47 4.19
C GLU A 81 -14.18 17.02 3.88
N ALA A 82 -13.26 16.14 3.47
CA ALA A 82 -13.61 14.72 3.27
C ALA A 82 -13.68 14.01 4.63
N PRO A 83 -14.76 13.26 4.93
CA PRO A 83 -14.85 12.53 6.19
C PRO A 83 -13.81 11.43 6.25
N LEU A 84 -12.95 11.48 7.27
CA LEU A 84 -12.11 10.34 7.65
C LEU A 84 -13.01 9.24 8.19
N TYR A 85 -13.04 8.09 7.50
CA TYR A 85 -13.72 6.89 8.01
C TYR A 85 -12.76 6.10 8.90
N SER A 86 -13.29 5.41 9.91
CA SER A 86 -12.52 4.36 10.57
C SER A 86 -12.17 3.24 9.57
N ARG A 87 -11.07 2.50 9.81
CA ARG A 87 -10.68 1.37 8.95
C ARG A 87 -11.80 0.32 8.80
N GLU A 88 -12.57 0.10 9.87
CA GLU A 88 -13.73 -0.81 9.86
C GLU A 88 -14.86 -0.28 8.97
N GLU A 89 -15.15 1.02 9.02
CA GLU A 89 -16.15 1.65 8.15
C GLU A 89 -15.72 1.68 6.70
N PHE A 90 -14.44 1.93 6.44
CA PHE A 90 -13.86 1.84 5.11
C PHE A 90 -14.05 0.43 4.55
N SER A 91 -13.55 -0.59 5.25
CA SER A 91 -13.59 -1.98 4.78
C SER A 91 -15.03 -2.44 4.53
N ARG A 92 -15.98 -2.02 5.38
CA ARG A 92 -17.40 -2.33 5.20
C ARG A 92 -18.01 -1.63 3.98
N ARG A 93 -17.65 -0.36 3.75
CA ARG A 93 -18.22 0.47 2.68
C ARG A 93 -17.68 0.10 1.30
N PHE A 94 -16.42 -0.29 1.22
CA PHE A 94 -15.72 -0.60 -0.02
C PHE A 94 -15.47 -2.11 -0.21
N ALA A 95 -16.11 -2.99 0.58
CA ALA A 95 -15.87 -4.43 0.53
C ALA A 95 -16.05 -5.05 -0.88
N GLU A 96 -17.08 -4.61 -1.61
CA GLU A 96 -17.35 -5.12 -2.96
C GLU A 96 -16.29 -4.63 -3.97
N ASP A 97 -15.88 -3.37 -3.84
CA ASP A 97 -14.83 -2.76 -4.67
C ASP A 97 -13.46 -3.38 -4.36
N GLU A 98 -13.12 -3.59 -3.08
CA GLU A 98 -11.91 -4.30 -2.62
C GLU A 98 -11.89 -5.73 -3.19
N ALA A 99 -13.00 -6.46 -3.13
CA ALA A 99 -13.10 -7.82 -3.65
C ALA A 99 -12.94 -7.87 -5.17
N LEU A 100 -13.54 -6.91 -5.87
CA LEU A 100 -13.42 -6.79 -7.33
C LEU A 100 -11.99 -6.41 -7.73
N ALA A 101 -11.41 -5.38 -7.11
CA ALA A 101 -10.03 -4.95 -7.33
C ALA A 101 -9.03 -6.07 -7.05
N LEU A 102 -9.19 -6.81 -5.95
CA LEU A 102 -8.40 -8.00 -5.65
C LEU A 102 -8.55 -9.06 -6.74
N THR A 103 -9.75 -9.27 -7.27
CA THR A 103 -9.99 -10.22 -8.37
C THR A 103 -9.26 -9.78 -9.65
N VAL A 104 -9.26 -8.49 -9.97
CA VAL A 104 -8.52 -7.95 -11.12
C VAL A 104 -7.02 -8.07 -10.91
N CYS A 105 -6.50 -7.71 -9.72
CA CYS A 105 -5.09 -7.87 -9.38
C CYS A 105 -4.64 -9.33 -9.50
N ARG A 106 -5.45 -10.28 -8.98
CA ARG A 106 -5.21 -11.72 -9.14
C ARG A 106 -5.13 -12.11 -10.59
N PHE A 107 -6.10 -11.71 -11.41
CA PHE A 107 -6.08 -12.02 -12.83
C PHE A 107 -4.84 -11.45 -13.54
N LEU A 108 -4.50 -10.19 -13.28
CA LEU A 108 -3.34 -9.54 -13.90
C LEU A 108 -2.03 -10.23 -13.53
N VAL A 109 -1.85 -10.60 -12.27
CA VAL A 109 -0.60 -11.24 -11.80
C VAL A 109 -0.56 -12.74 -12.15
N ASP A 110 -1.61 -13.50 -11.85
CA ASP A 110 -1.64 -14.97 -12.04
C ASP A 110 -1.79 -15.39 -13.51
N GLU A 111 -2.70 -14.73 -14.23
CA GLU A 111 -3.11 -15.16 -15.56
C GLU A 111 -2.39 -14.37 -16.66
N ALA A 112 -2.22 -13.06 -16.46
CA ALA A 112 -1.56 -12.17 -17.43
C ALA A 112 -0.07 -11.98 -17.15
N GLY A 113 0.44 -12.41 -15.98
CA GLY A 113 1.87 -12.36 -15.65
C GLY A 113 2.39 -10.95 -15.37
N ALA A 114 1.55 -10.02 -14.90
CA ALA A 114 1.97 -8.66 -14.56
C ALA A 114 3.15 -8.66 -13.58
N ASP A 115 4.14 -7.81 -13.87
CA ASP A 115 5.27 -7.58 -12.96
C ASP A 115 4.81 -6.81 -11.71
N VAL A 116 4.81 -7.50 -10.58
CA VAL A 116 4.41 -6.96 -9.27
C VAL A 116 5.33 -5.84 -8.77
N ASN A 117 6.56 -5.79 -9.27
CA ASN A 117 7.59 -4.83 -8.89
C ASN A 117 7.82 -3.76 -9.96
N PHE A 118 6.97 -3.72 -10.99
CA PHE A 118 7.04 -2.67 -12.00
C PHE A 118 6.96 -1.29 -11.33
N ARG A 119 7.93 -0.43 -11.64
CA ARG A 119 7.96 0.94 -11.15
C ARG A 119 7.42 1.88 -12.22
N ALA A 120 6.27 2.49 -11.94
CA ALA A 120 5.75 3.56 -12.76
C ALA A 120 6.74 4.73 -12.76
N ASN A 121 7.09 5.22 -13.95
CA ASN A 121 7.94 6.40 -14.08
C ASN A 121 7.13 7.67 -13.79
N GLY A 122 7.74 8.64 -13.11
CA GLY A 122 7.11 9.91 -12.79
C GLY A 122 7.38 10.33 -11.34
N LYS A 123 7.18 11.62 -11.03
CA LYS A 123 7.23 12.14 -9.65
C LYS A 123 5.99 11.74 -8.84
N VAL A 124 5.42 10.56 -9.08
CA VAL A 124 4.26 10.08 -8.34
C VAL A 124 4.77 9.45 -7.06
N THR A 125 4.17 9.82 -5.92
CA THR A 125 4.52 9.23 -4.63
C THR A 125 4.26 7.73 -4.61
N ALA A 126 3.28 7.22 -5.36
CA ALA A 126 2.87 5.82 -5.43
C ALA A 126 3.32 5.10 -6.73
N ASP A 127 4.61 4.83 -6.84
CA ASP A 127 5.24 4.31 -8.06
C ASP A 127 5.19 2.78 -8.21
N THR A 128 4.70 2.05 -7.22
CA THR A 128 4.44 0.60 -7.31
C THR A 128 2.99 0.29 -6.98
N ALA A 129 2.47 -0.84 -7.48
CA ALA A 129 1.13 -1.31 -7.14
C ALA A 129 0.95 -1.50 -5.62
N LEU A 130 1.95 -2.08 -4.95
CA LEU A 130 1.95 -2.25 -3.49
C LEU A 130 1.81 -0.90 -2.77
N LYS A 131 2.54 0.14 -3.21
CA LYS A 131 2.49 1.45 -2.58
C LYS A 131 1.14 2.15 -2.77
N ARG A 132 0.52 2.03 -3.95
CA ARG A 132 -0.85 2.54 -4.18
C ARG A 132 -1.82 1.89 -3.19
N THR A 133 -1.79 0.58 -3.09
CA THR A 133 -2.64 -0.18 -2.16
C THR A 133 -2.44 0.21 -0.70
N ILE A 134 -1.21 0.49 -0.26
CA ILE A 134 -0.92 0.93 1.12
C ILE A 134 -1.50 2.33 1.37
N ILE A 135 -1.33 3.26 0.42
CA ILE A 135 -1.93 4.59 0.50
C ILE A 135 -3.45 4.47 0.53
N GLU A 136 -4.05 3.51 -0.18
CA GLU A 136 -5.48 3.26 -0.13
C GLU A 136 -5.95 2.41 1.06
N GLY A 137 -5.02 1.95 1.91
CA GLY A 137 -5.33 1.09 3.06
C GLY A 137 -5.89 -0.28 2.69
N CYS A 138 -5.69 -0.75 1.46
CA CYS A 138 -6.33 -1.96 0.94
C CYS A 138 -5.57 -3.24 1.32
N GLU A 139 -5.64 -3.63 2.59
CA GLU A 139 -4.93 -4.80 3.15
C GLU A 139 -5.05 -6.09 2.31
N PRO A 140 -6.23 -6.50 1.78
CA PRO A 140 -6.34 -7.75 1.03
C PRO A 140 -5.49 -7.78 -0.24
N ILE A 141 -5.35 -6.63 -0.92
CA ILE A 141 -4.54 -6.50 -2.13
C ILE A 141 -3.06 -6.43 -1.74
N ALA A 142 -2.71 -5.74 -0.66
CA ALA A 142 -1.32 -5.61 -0.21
C ALA A 142 -0.78 -6.99 0.16
N LYS A 143 -1.58 -7.76 0.91
CA LYS A 143 -1.25 -9.14 1.28
C LYS A 143 -1.02 -10.00 0.05
N PHE A 144 -1.93 -9.91 -0.92
CA PHE A 144 -1.79 -10.64 -2.17
C PHE A 144 -0.51 -10.28 -2.93
N LEU A 145 -0.17 -8.99 -3.06
CA LEU A 145 1.04 -8.56 -3.75
C LEU A 145 2.31 -9.02 -3.02
N LEU A 146 2.35 -8.92 -1.69
CA LEU A 146 3.47 -9.40 -0.87
C LEU A 146 3.66 -10.92 -0.98
N GLU A 147 2.58 -11.70 -0.95
CA GLU A 147 2.60 -13.16 -1.21
C GLU A 147 3.17 -13.52 -2.59
N ARG A 148 3.20 -12.57 -3.53
CA ARG A 148 3.75 -12.71 -4.88
C ARG A 148 5.12 -12.08 -5.08
N GLY A 149 5.77 -11.68 -3.98
CA GLY A 149 7.12 -11.15 -4.01
C GLY A 149 7.18 -9.67 -4.36
N ALA A 150 6.12 -8.90 -4.08
CA ALA A 150 6.21 -7.46 -4.13
C ALA A 150 7.27 -6.95 -3.14
N ASP A 151 8.15 -6.09 -3.61
CA ASP A 151 9.29 -5.57 -2.85
C ASP A 151 8.82 -4.58 -1.80
N ASN A 152 8.84 -5.01 -0.55
CA ASN A 152 8.49 -4.22 0.62
C ASN A 152 9.65 -3.33 1.13
N GLN A 153 10.83 -3.43 0.51
CA GLN A 153 12.04 -2.65 0.87
C GLN A 153 12.14 -1.32 0.10
N SER A 154 11.21 -1.08 -0.82
CA SER A 154 11.23 0.08 -1.70
C SER A 154 10.69 1.35 -1.00
N ARG A 155 11.61 2.02 -0.28
CA ARG A 155 11.60 3.42 0.20
C ARG A 155 10.49 3.81 1.19
N VAL A 156 10.89 3.94 2.47
CA VAL A 156 10.51 4.91 3.53
C VAL A 156 9.00 5.15 3.81
N ASP A 157 8.16 5.27 2.80
CA ASP A 157 6.82 5.86 2.93
C ASP A 157 5.75 4.82 3.27
N ALA A 158 5.88 3.56 2.84
CA ALA A 158 4.86 2.51 3.02
C ALA A 158 4.53 2.24 4.51
N LEU A 159 5.57 1.96 5.29
CA LEU A 159 5.43 1.70 6.72
C LEU A 159 5.09 3.01 7.48
N TRP A 160 5.52 4.17 6.97
CA TRP A 160 5.12 5.48 7.48
C TRP A 160 3.62 5.72 7.32
N TYR A 161 3.04 5.44 6.15
CA TYR A 161 1.61 5.56 5.90
C TYR A 161 0.79 4.69 6.85
N ALA A 162 1.15 3.41 6.98
CA ALA A 162 0.45 2.50 7.86
C ALA A 162 0.47 2.98 9.32
N ALA A 163 1.63 3.48 9.79
CA ALA A 163 1.77 4.04 11.14
C ALA A 163 1.00 5.36 11.31
N ASP A 164 1.10 6.28 10.35
CA ASP A 164 0.46 7.60 10.46
C ASP A 164 -1.06 7.51 10.40
N PHE A 165 -1.60 6.61 9.59
CA PHE A 165 -3.05 6.39 9.51
C PHE A 165 -3.61 5.45 10.60
N ALA A 166 -2.78 4.98 11.54
CA ALA A 166 -3.15 3.97 12.52
C ALA A 166 -3.76 2.71 11.87
N ASP A 167 -3.31 2.35 10.66
CA ASP A 167 -3.70 1.11 10.00
C ASP A 167 -2.86 -0.04 10.57
N HIS A 168 -3.24 -0.49 11.76
CA HIS A 168 -2.50 -1.52 12.50
C HIS A 168 -2.39 -2.84 11.75
N SER A 169 -3.38 -3.16 10.91
CA SER A 169 -3.37 -4.39 10.13
C SER A 169 -2.38 -4.29 8.98
N MET A 170 -2.36 -3.17 8.25
CA MET A 170 -1.34 -2.90 7.23
C MET A 170 0.05 -2.84 7.85
N LEU A 171 0.19 -2.16 9.01
CA LEU A 171 1.46 -2.07 9.73
C LEU A 171 2.00 -3.46 10.08
N LYS A 172 1.14 -4.32 10.63
CA LYS A 172 1.48 -5.72 10.92
C LYS A 172 1.96 -6.44 9.67
N LEU A 173 1.17 -6.38 8.60
CA LEU A 173 1.44 -7.08 7.34
C LEU A 173 2.80 -6.67 6.75
N LEU A 174 3.12 -5.38 6.76
CA LEU A 174 4.40 -4.88 6.24
C LEU A 174 5.57 -5.34 7.11
N LEU A 175 5.45 -5.31 8.43
CA LEU A 175 6.51 -5.76 9.34
C LEU A 175 6.76 -7.27 9.21
N GLU A 176 5.71 -8.09 9.12
CA GLU A 176 5.80 -9.54 8.89
C GLU A 176 6.45 -9.89 7.54
N ASN A 177 6.36 -8.99 6.55
CA ASN A 177 7.00 -9.13 5.24
C ASN A 177 8.33 -8.35 5.15
N GLY A 178 9.04 -8.19 6.27
CA GLY A 178 10.42 -7.72 6.29
C GLY A 178 10.61 -6.23 5.99
N ALA A 179 9.59 -5.39 6.20
CA ALA A 179 9.78 -3.94 6.18
C ALA A 179 10.80 -3.54 7.25
N ASP A 180 11.83 -2.78 6.87
CA ASP A 180 12.80 -2.26 7.82
C ASP A 180 12.21 -1.06 8.58
N VAL A 181 11.90 -1.28 9.86
CA VAL A 181 11.36 -0.25 10.75
C VAL A 181 12.32 0.93 10.96
N ASN A 182 13.62 0.75 10.70
CA ASN A 182 14.63 1.79 10.86
C ASN A 182 14.92 2.56 9.55
N ASP A 183 14.50 2.03 8.39
CA ASP A 183 14.50 2.73 7.08
C ASP A 183 13.29 3.66 6.90
N LEU A 184 12.32 3.60 7.82
CA LEU A 184 11.42 4.74 8.04
C LEU A 184 12.28 6.02 8.15
N ASP A 185 11.70 7.16 7.78
CA ASP A 185 12.10 8.43 8.41
C ASP A 185 11.65 8.31 9.87
N GLY A 186 12.37 7.47 10.65
CA GLY A 186 11.98 6.88 11.93
C GLY A 186 11.72 7.94 13.00
N ASN A 187 12.14 9.16 12.68
CA ASN A 187 11.82 10.43 13.31
C ASN A 187 10.31 10.70 13.43
N THR A 188 9.50 10.31 12.45
CA THR A 188 8.11 10.77 12.32
C THR A 188 7.09 9.73 12.78
N ALA A 189 7.27 8.44 12.49
CA ALA A 189 6.25 7.43 12.77
C ALA A 189 6.01 7.21 14.28
N LEU A 190 7.07 6.93 15.05
CA LEU A 190 6.95 6.70 16.50
C LEU A 190 6.54 7.96 17.26
N THR A 191 7.04 9.13 16.84
CA THR A 191 6.66 10.41 17.46
C THR A 191 5.24 10.85 17.09
N ASN A 192 4.76 10.56 15.87
CA ASN A 192 3.36 10.76 15.48
C ASN A 192 2.43 9.83 16.27
N ALA A 193 2.79 8.55 16.41
CA ALA A 193 2.03 7.61 17.23
C ALA A 193 1.95 8.08 18.68
N ALA A 194 3.04 8.58 19.24
CA ALA A 194 3.04 9.18 20.58
C ALA A 194 2.17 10.44 20.67
N ARG A 195 2.24 11.34 19.67
CA ARG A 195 1.37 12.53 19.57
C ARG A 195 -0.12 12.17 19.51
N LYS A 196 -0.45 11.10 18.76
CA LYS A 196 -1.81 10.58 18.60
C LYS A 196 -2.25 9.69 19.77
N ARG A 197 -1.36 9.39 20.73
CA ARG A 197 -1.57 8.45 21.84
C ARG A 197 -1.99 7.06 21.36
N ASP A 198 -1.45 6.66 20.22
CA ASP A 198 -1.72 5.38 19.58
C ASP A 198 -0.83 4.30 20.18
N PHE A 199 -1.33 3.71 21.25
CA PHE A 199 -0.68 2.64 22.01
C PHE A 199 -0.28 1.45 21.13
N LEU A 200 -1.19 1.01 20.25
CA LEU A 200 -1.00 -0.20 19.47
C LEU A 200 0.08 -0.01 18.40
N THR A 201 0.13 1.16 17.77
CA THR A 201 1.22 1.49 16.84
C THR A 201 2.56 1.63 17.57
N VAL A 202 2.58 2.24 18.76
CA VAL A 202 3.81 2.31 19.59
C VAL A 202 4.33 0.92 19.92
N GLU A 203 3.51 0.03 20.47
CA GLU A 203 3.93 -1.33 20.81
C GLU A 203 4.44 -2.11 19.61
N ARG A 204 3.74 -2.05 18.48
CA ARG A 204 4.15 -2.76 17.25
C ARG A 204 5.49 -2.28 16.71
N LEU A 205 5.71 -0.97 16.70
CA LEU A 205 7.00 -0.41 16.26
C LEU A 205 8.13 -0.77 17.23
N MET A 206 7.87 -0.75 18.55
CA MET A 206 8.86 -1.18 19.54
C MET A 206 9.18 -2.68 19.42
N ALA A 207 8.18 -3.53 19.25
CA ALA A 207 8.34 -4.96 19.03
C ALA A 207 9.14 -5.28 17.76
N ALA A 208 9.02 -4.44 16.72
CA ALA A 208 9.81 -4.53 15.50
C ALA A 208 11.26 -4.02 15.64
N GLY A 209 11.64 -3.47 16.80
CA GLY A 209 13.01 -3.01 17.05
C GLY A 209 13.32 -1.60 16.52
N ILE A 210 12.33 -0.71 16.47
CA ILE A 210 12.55 0.71 16.11
C ILE A 210 13.50 1.39 17.12
N ASP A 211 14.39 2.29 16.67
CA ASP A 211 15.19 3.10 17.59
C ASP A 211 14.33 4.12 18.37
N ILE A 212 13.97 3.78 19.61
CA ILE A 212 13.13 4.61 20.49
C ILE A 212 13.81 5.92 20.93
N ASN A 213 15.14 6.02 20.81
CA ASN A 213 15.91 7.20 21.23
C ASN A 213 16.17 8.18 20.08
N ARG A 214 15.76 7.83 18.86
CA ARG A 214 15.88 8.69 17.70
C ARG A 214 15.03 9.96 17.89
N ARG A 215 15.62 11.11 17.54
CA ARG A 215 14.97 12.42 17.70
C ARG A 215 14.27 12.84 16.40
N ASP A 216 13.06 13.38 16.52
CA ASP A 216 12.29 13.92 15.40
C ASP A 216 12.87 15.22 14.82
N ALA A 217 12.22 15.79 13.81
CA ALA A 217 12.63 17.07 13.21
C ALA A 217 12.61 18.26 14.20
N SER A 218 11.86 18.16 15.30
CA SER A 218 11.85 19.13 16.40
C SER A 218 12.92 18.86 17.45
N GLY A 219 13.72 17.80 17.26
CA GLY A 219 14.76 17.37 18.17
C GLY A 219 14.21 16.62 19.39
N LYS A 220 12.99 16.08 19.35
CA LYS A 220 12.38 15.35 20.48
C LYS A 220 12.34 13.83 20.26
N THR A 221 12.53 13.04 21.31
CA THR A 221 12.25 11.59 21.29
C THR A 221 10.75 11.32 21.41
N ALA A 222 10.29 10.11 21.08
CA ALA A 222 8.89 9.74 21.26
C ALA A 222 8.42 9.87 22.73
N ALA A 223 9.28 9.53 23.70
CA ALA A 223 8.98 9.68 25.12
C ALA A 223 8.87 11.16 25.53
N GLU A 224 9.77 12.03 25.03
CA GLU A 224 9.69 13.48 25.24
C GLU A 224 8.41 14.09 24.62
N VAL A 225 7.98 13.56 23.47
CA VAL A 225 6.70 13.92 22.84
C VAL A 225 5.52 13.48 23.70
N ALA A 226 5.46 12.20 24.11
CA ALA A 226 4.42 11.67 24.99
C ALA A 226 4.28 12.50 26.28
N LEU A 227 5.41 12.86 26.89
CA LEU A 227 5.44 13.74 28.06
C LEU A 227 4.87 15.13 27.76
N SER A 228 5.27 15.75 26.65
CA SER A 228 4.77 17.08 26.28
C SER A 228 3.29 17.11 25.91
N GLU A 229 2.76 15.99 25.44
CA GLU A 229 1.34 15.80 25.13
C GLU A 229 0.52 15.31 26.34
N GLY A 230 1.16 15.08 27.50
CA GLY A 230 0.49 14.59 28.71
C GLY A 230 -0.03 13.15 28.60
N TRP A 231 0.67 12.31 27.84
CA TRP A 231 0.40 10.87 27.72
C TRP A 231 1.33 10.08 28.66
N ASP A 232 0.97 10.05 29.94
CA ASP A 232 1.78 9.42 31.00
C ASP A 232 2.04 7.93 30.72
N ASP A 233 1.00 7.18 30.32
CA ASP A 233 1.15 5.76 29.94
C ASP A 233 2.18 5.57 28.81
N GLY A 234 2.22 6.49 27.85
CA GLY A 234 3.19 6.46 26.75
C GLY A 234 4.62 6.60 27.22
N VAL A 235 4.87 7.44 28.23
CA VAL A 235 6.21 7.61 28.84
C VAL A 235 6.63 6.34 29.56
N GLU A 236 5.71 5.66 30.24
CA GLU A 236 6.00 4.38 30.91
C GLU A 236 6.33 3.27 29.91
N ILE A 237 5.67 3.27 28.75
CA ILE A 237 5.85 2.24 27.72
C ILE A 237 7.10 2.47 26.88
N LEU A 238 7.42 3.72 26.54
CA LEU A 238 8.56 4.09 25.69
C LEU A 238 9.90 4.01 26.45
N THR A 239 10.22 2.81 26.93
CA THR A 239 11.45 2.48 27.66
C THR A 239 12.17 1.29 27.03
N ALA A 240 13.49 1.24 27.20
CA ALA A 240 14.30 0.13 26.68
C ALA A 240 13.90 -1.23 27.27
N GLU A 241 13.46 -1.27 28.53
CA GLU A 241 12.98 -2.49 29.19
C GLU A 241 11.70 -3.01 28.53
N ASN A 242 10.73 -2.14 28.28
CA ASN A 242 9.50 -2.53 27.61
C ASN A 242 9.75 -2.91 26.15
N GLN A 243 10.62 -2.21 25.44
CA GLN A 243 11.01 -2.61 24.08
C GLN A 243 11.62 -4.01 24.06
N GLN A 244 12.57 -4.30 24.96
CA GLN A 244 13.20 -5.61 25.04
C GLN A 244 12.16 -6.71 25.34
N ARG A 245 11.22 -6.46 26.25
CA ARG A 245 10.12 -7.37 26.56
C ARG A 245 9.26 -7.66 25.33
N LEU A 246 8.83 -6.63 24.61
CA LEU A 246 8.00 -6.78 23.41
C LEU A 246 8.71 -7.53 22.28
N MET A 247 10.01 -7.29 22.08
CA MET A 247 10.80 -8.02 21.09
C MET A 247 10.87 -9.52 21.44
N GLN A 248 11.06 -9.86 22.71
CA GLN A 248 11.06 -11.27 23.18
C GLN A 248 9.69 -11.95 23.01
N GLU A 249 8.60 -11.22 23.30
CA GLU A 249 7.24 -11.72 23.09
C GLU A 249 6.94 -11.97 21.60
N ALA A 250 7.47 -11.11 20.71
CA ALA A 250 7.32 -11.27 19.26
C ALA A 250 8.10 -12.48 18.72
N ASP A 251 9.34 -12.67 19.18
CA ASP A 251 10.17 -13.84 18.80
C ASP A 251 9.52 -15.16 19.24
N ALA A 252 8.93 -15.20 20.44
CA ALA A 252 8.28 -16.40 20.99
C ALA A 252 6.99 -16.82 20.26
N LEU A 253 6.44 -15.98 19.38
CA LEU A 253 5.28 -16.31 18.53
C LEU A 253 5.69 -16.93 17.19
N LEU A 254 6.98 -16.88 16.84
CA LEU A 254 7.53 -17.40 15.60
C LEU A 254 8.21 -18.78 15.77
N ASP A 255 8.46 -19.21 17.01
CA ASP A 255 8.96 -20.54 17.42
C ASP A 255 7.83 -21.54 17.70
#